data_AF-A0A6S7HLV0-F1
#
_entry.id   AF-A0A6S7HLV0-F1
#
_cell.length_a   1.000
_cell.length_b   1.000
_cell.length_c   1.000
_cell.angle_alpha   90.00
_cell.angle_beta   90.00
_cell.angle_gamma   90.00
#
_symmetry.space_group_name_H-M   'P 1'
#
loop_
_entity.id
_entity.type
_entity.pdbx_description
1 polymer ?
#
loop_
_entity_poly.entity_id
_entity_poly.type
_entity_poly.pdbx_seq_one_letter_code
_entity_poly.pdbx_strand_id
1 'polypeptide(L)'
;MAIGTPVLYPALANIKAKEYQPPFYDMVPHDPSFEIMKEVVCVQQKRPTFPNEWSNNKLLQGMMVIIKECWSQNAAARLTSLRVDKKLTKLLTDCKSPVVVSEVEQDIMDLLKPS
;
A
#
# COMPACT_ATOMS: atom_id res chain seq x y z
N MET A 1 -16.20 30.60 -2.02
CA MET A 1 -16.42 29.14 -2.05
C MET A 1 -15.32 28.53 -2.92
N ALA A 2 -14.09 28.50 -2.41
CA ALA A 2 -12.97 27.85 -3.08
C ALA A 2 -12.92 26.44 -2.52
N ILE A 3 -13.39 25.47 -3.31
CA ILE A 3 -13.15 24.06 -3.07
C ILE A 3 -11.63 23.89 -2.89
N GLY A 4 -11.23 23.47 -1.70
CA GLY A 4 -9.84 23.32 -1.33
C GLY A 4 -9.12 22.51 -2.39
N THR A 5 -8.03 23.08 -2.92
CA THR A 5 -7.09 22.34 -3.74
C THR A 5 -6.80 21.02 -3.05
N PRO A 6 -7.01 19.86 -3.68
CA PRO A 6 -6.56 18.62 -3.09
C PRO A 6 -5.07 18.79 -2.88
N VAL A 7 -4.65 18.64 -1.63
CA VAL A 7 -3.24 18.49 -1.25
C VAL A 7 -2.78 17.18 -1.89
N LEU A 8 -2.59 17.20 -3.20
CA LEU A 8 -1.77 16.22 -3.88
C LEU A 8 -0.39 16.47 -3.33
N TYR A 9 -0.05 15.67 -2.32
CA TYR A 9 1.20 15.67 -1.59
C TYR A 9 2.34 16.13 -2.51
N PRO A 10 3.13 17.16 -2.16
CA PRO A 10 4.28 17.58 -2.97
C PRO A 10 5.22 16.42 -3.29
N ALA A 11 5.27 15.43 -2.39
CA ALA A 11 6.00 14.19 -2.57
C ALA A 11 5.50 13.32 -3.74
N LEU A 12 4.25 13.42 -4.17
CA LEU A 12 3.65 12.63 -5.27
C LEU A 12 3.37 13.45 -6.54
N ALA A 13 3.78 14.73 -6.58
CA ALA A 13 3.37 15.72 -7.59
C ALA A 13 3.69 15.39 -9.06
N ASN A 14 4.40 14.30 -9.34
CA ASN A 14 4.73 13.84 -10.69
C ASN A 14 4.32 12.38 -10.98
N ILE A 15 3.52 11.75 -10.11
CA ILE A 15 3.04 10.39 -10.31
C ILE A 15 1.59 10.43 -10.80
N LYS A 16 1.34 9.90 -12.00
CA LYS A 16 -0.02 9.71 -12.52
C LYS A 16 -0.66 8.53 -11.80
N ALA A 17 -1.86 8.74 -11.26
CA ALA A 17 -2.68 7.65 -10.74
C ALA A 17 -3.01 6.67 -11.88
N LYS A 18 -2.82 5.38 -11.62
CA LYS A 18 -3.26 4.30 -12.53
C LYS A 18 -4.71 3.94 -12.21
N GLU A 19 -5.38 3.37 -13.20
CA GLU A 19 -6.70 2.79 -12.99
C GLU A 19 -6.63 1.70 -11.90
N TYR A 20 -7.66 1.67 -11.06
CA TYR A 20 -7.74 0.69 -10.00
C TYR A 20 -7.83 -0.72 -10.59
N GLN A 21 -7.04 -1.65 -10.04
CA GLN A 21 -7.08 -3.06 -10.38
C GLN A 21 -6.98 -3.88 -9.09
N PRO A 22 -7.70 -5.00 -8.97
CA PRO A 22 -7.55 -5.90 -7.83
C PRO A 22 -6.15 -6.56 -7.84
N PRO A 23 -5.66 -7.04 -6.69
CA PRO A 23 -4.45 -7.84 -6.65
C PRO A 23 -4.55 -9.06 -7.57
N PHE A 24 -3.47 -9.37 -8.29
CA PHE A 24 -3.38 -10.50 -9.24
C PHE A 24 -4.27 -10.40 -10.49
N TYR A 25 -4.86 -9.23 -10.82
CA TYR A 25 -5.75 -9.07 -11.98
C TYR A 25 -5.18 -9.59 -13.32
N ASP A 26 -3.86 -9.58 -13.48
CA ASP A 26 -3.11 -10.03 -14.66
C ASP A 26 -2.70 -11.51 -14.61
N MET A 27 -2.95 -12.19 -13.49
CA MET A 27 -2.50 -13.56 -13.22
C MET A 27 -3.64 -14.55 -12.99
N VAL A 28 -4.85 -14.07 -12.67
CA VAL A 28 -6.00 -14.90 -12.36
C VAL A 28 -7.27 -14.38 -13.04
N PRO A 29 -8.28 -15.23 -13.32
CA PRO A 29 -9.58 -14.77 -13.79
C PRO A 29 -10.29 -13.91 -12.72
N HIS A 30 -11.31 -13.17 -13.13
CA HIS A 30 -12.06 -12.26 -12.26
C HIS A 30 -12.65 -12.95 -11.01
N ASP A 31 -13.06 -14.22 -11.12
CA ASP A 31 -13.54 -15.04 -10.01
C ASP A 31 -12.73 -16.35 -9.92
N PRO A 32 -11.56 -16.34 -9.26
CA PRO A 32 -10.65 -17.48 -9.26
C PRO A 32 -11.04 -18.51 -8.20
N SER A 33 -10.94 -19.79 -8.55
CA SER A 33 -11.08 -20.87 -7.57
C SER A 33 -9.88 -20.90 -6.60
N PHE A 34 -10.05 -21.63 -5.49
CA PHE A 34 -8.98 -21.84 -4.52
C PHE A 34 -7.73 -22.48 -5.14
N GLU A 35 -7.90 -23.45 -6.06
CA GLU A 35 -6.79 -24.13 -6.72
C GLU A 35 -5.95 -23.14 -7.53
N ILE A 36 -6.61 -22.24 -8.27
CA ILE A 36 -5.92 -21.22 -9.09
C ILE A 36 -5.13 -20.26 -8.21
N MET A 37 -5.74 -19.74 -7.13
CA MET A 37 -5.05 -18.84 -6.20
C MET A 37 -3.88 -19.52 -5.49
N LYS A 38 -4.05 -20.78 -5.06
CA LYS A 38 -2.98 -21.57 -4.44
C LYS A 38 -1.82 -21.77 -5.40
N GLU A 39 -2.10 -22.12 -6.66
CA GLU A 39 -1.09 -22.31 -7.69
C GLU A 39 -0.28 -21.03 -7.90
N VAL A 40 -0.93 -19.88 -8.08
CA VAL A 40 -0.24 -18.60 -8.31
C VAL A 40 0.55 -18.11 -7.08
N VAL A 41 -0.05 -18.16 -5.89
CA VAL A 41 0.50 -17.52 -4.67
C VAL A 41 1.47 -18.42 -3.90
N CYS A 42 1.17 -19.72 -3.82
CA CYS A 42 1.91 -20.67 -2.98
C CYS A 42 2.91 -21.49 -3.79
N VAL A 43 2.52 -21.97 -4.98
CA VAL A 43 3.38 -22.84 -5.81
C VAL A 43 4.31 -21.99 -6.67
N GLN A 44 3.76 -21.10 -7.49
CA GLN A 44 4.53 -20.19 -8.35
C GLN A 44 5.13 -19.01 -7.59
N GLN A 45 4.69 -18.80 -6.35
CA GLN A 45 5.17 -17.74 -5.46
C GLN A 45 5.09 -16.33 -6.04
N LYS A 46 4.15 -16.10 -6.95
CA LYS A 46 3.97 -14.79 -7.60
C LYS A 46 3.41 -13.78 -6.61
N ARG A 47 3.73 -12.51 -6.87
CA ARG A 47 3.21 -11.33 -6.16
C ARG A 47 2.83 -10.25 -7.18
N PRO A 48 1.88 -9.37 -6.85
CA PRO A 48 1.58 -8.21 -7.68
C PRO A 48 2.85 -7.43 -7.99
N THR A 49 3.01 -7.05 -9.25
CA THR A 49 4.17 -6.27 -9.70
C THR A 49 3.98 -4.80 -9.33
N PHE A 50 5.08 -4.14 -9.00
CA PHE A 50 5.05 -2.71 -8.76
C PHE A 50 5.29 -1.96 -10.08
N PRO A 51 4.57 -0.86 -10.33
CA PRO A 51 4.86 0.01 -11.46
C PRO A 51 6.28 0.56 -11.41
N ASN A 52 6.99 0.58 -12.55
CA ASN A 52 8.36 1.07 -12.63
C ASN A 52 8.49 2.53 -12.16
N GLU A 53 7.43 3.33 -12.30
CA GLU A 53 7.39 4.73 -11.88
C GLU A 53 7.56 4.89 -10.36
N TRP A 54 7.21 3.87 -9.56
CA TRP A 54 7.37 3.90 -8.11
C TRP A 54 8.84 3.94 -7.70
N SER A 55 9.73 3.39 -8.53
CA SER A 55 11.18 3.45 -8.32
C SER A 55 11.74 4.87 -8.44
N ASN A 56 11.00 5.84 -8.97
CA ASN A 56 11.46 7.24 -9.06
C ASN A 56 11.13 8.07 -7.82
N ASN A 57 10.45 7.48 -6.82
CA ASN A 57 9.94 8.21 -5.68
C ASN A 57 10.31 7.53 -4.35
N LYS A 58 11.01 8.24 -3.46
CA LYS A 58 11.50 7.69 -2.19
C LYS A 58 10.37 7.20 -1.27
N LEU A 59 9.24 7.90 -1.23
CA LEU A 59 8.07 7.48 -0.45
C LEU A 59 7.50 6.18 -1.01
N LEU A 60 7.30 6.11 -2.34
CA LEU A 60 6.79 4.89 -2.97
C LEU A 60 7.76 3.71 -2.85
N GLN A 61 9.07 3.94 -3.01
CA GLN A 61 10.09 2.91 -2.75
C GLN A 61 10.00 2.35 -1.34
N GLY A 62 9.86 3.22 -0.33
CA GLY A 62 9.68 2.79 1.06
C GLY A 62 8.40 1.97 1.26
N MET A 63 7.30 2.38 0.63
CA MET A 63 6.06 1.61 0.64
C MET A 63 6.22 0.24 -0.04
N MET A 64 6.94 0.14 -1.16
CA MET A 64 7.23 -1.14 -1.82
C MET A 64 7.94 -2.10 -0.87
N VAL A 65 8.90 -1.60 -0.07
CA VAL A 65 9.60 -2.42 0.92
C VAL A 65 8.65 -2.93 2.00
N ILE A 66 7.82 -2.04 2.57
CA ILE A 66 6.84 -2.40 3.60
C ILE A 66 5.86 -3.46 3.06
N ILE A 67 5.31 -3.26 1.87
CA ILE A 67 4.39 -4.21 1.22
C ILE A 67 5.09 -5.57 1.00
N LYS A 68 6.34 -5.54 0.54
CA LYS A 68 7.15 -6.76 0.35
C LYS A 68 7.37 -7.55 1.62
N GLU A 69 7.62 -6.87 2.73
CA GLU A 69 7.77 -7.50 4.05
C GLU A 69 6.42 -8.09 4.53
N CYS A 70 5.30 -7.41 4.28
CA CYS A 70 3.97 -7.87 4.69
C CYS A 70 3.52 -9.15 4.00
N TRP A 71 3.82 -9.33 2.71
CA TRP A 71 3.40 -10.53 1.96
C TRP A 71 4.52 -11.57 1.79
N SER A 72 5.51 -11.59 2.69
CA SER A 72 6.61 -12.56 2.68
C SER A 72 6.09 -14.01 2.73
N GLN A 73 6.82 -14.92 2.08
CA GLN A 73 6.47 -16.35 2.14
C GLN A 73 6.69 -16.94 3.53
N ASN A 74 7.73 -16.48 4.23
CA ASN A 74 7.89 -16.83 5.62
C ASN A 74 6.93 -15.99 6.48
N ALA A 75 5.91 -16.64 7.04
CA ALA A 75 4.92 -15.98 7.90
C ALA A 75 5.57 -15.29 9.11
N ALA A 76 6.62 -15.88 9.70
CA ALA A 76 7.32 -15.29 10.84
C ALA A 76 8.14 -14.04 10.49
N ALA A 77 8.44 -13.84 9.19
CA ALA A 77 9.13 -12.66 8.70
C ALA A 77 8.17 -11.49 8.38
N ARG A 78 6.86 -11.73 8.40
CA ARG A 78 5.87 -10.68 8.12
C ARG A 78 5.83 -9.66 9.23
N LEU A 79 5.58 -8.41 8.88
CA LEU A 79 5.42 -7.34 9.84
C LEU A 79 4.14 -7.53 10.65
N THR A 80 4.20 -7.22 11.94
CA THR A 80 3.01 -7.03 12.76
C THR A 80 2.39 -5.67 12.45
N SER A 81 1.09 -5.50 12.73
CA SER A 81 0.40 -4.22 12.49
C SER A 81 1.12 -3.03 13.10
N LEU A 82 1.60 -3.16 14.35
CA LEU A 82 2.37 -2.11 15.03
C LEU A 82 3.70 -1.77 14.32
N ARG A 83 4.36 -2.76 13.70
CA ARG A 83 5.61 -2.53 12.95
C ARG A 83 5.33 -1.84 11.62
N VAL A 84 4.23 -2.17 10.95
CA VAL A 84 3.79 -1.49 9.73
C VAL A 84 3.55 -0.01 10.03
N ASP A 85 2.77 0.29 11.06
CA ASP A 85 2.46 1.66 11.47
C ASP A 85 3.73 2.48 11.78
N LYS A 86 4.62 1.95 12.63
CA LYS A 86 5.90 2.61 12.95
C LYS A 86 6.77 2.86 11.71
N LYS A 87 6.83 1.90 10.79
CA LYS A 87 7.60 2.04 9.54
C LYS A 87 6.98 3.08 8.62
N LEU A 88 5.66 3.11 8.48
CA LEU A 88 4.95 4.07 7.66
C LEU A 88 5.10 5.49 8.20
N THR A 89 4.88 5.69 9.50
CA THR A 89 5.07 6.99 10.16
C THR A 89 6.50 7.50 10.01
N LYS A 90 7.50 6.62 10.19
CA LYS A 90 8.90 6.97 9.96
C LYS A 90 9.15 7.38 8.51
N LEU A 91 8.64 6.62 7.54
CA LEU A 91 8.82 6.91 6.12
C LEU A 91 8.23 8.26 5.70
N LEU A 92 7.04 8.59 6.21
CA LEU A 92 6.37 9.87 5.97
C LEU A 92 7.18 11.04 6.56
N THR A 93 7.70 10.84 7.77
CA THR A 93 8.55 11.83 8.46
C THR A 93 9.87 12.07 7.71
N ASP A 94 10.55 11.00 7.28
CA ASP A 94 11.84 11.06 6.60
C ASP A 94 11.74 11.74 5.21
N CYS A 95 10.57 11.71 4.56
CA CYS A 95 10.32 12.34 3.26
C CYS A 95 9.88 13.82 3.33
N LYS A 96 9.89 14.45 4.52
CA LYS A 96 9.48 15.85 4.76
C LYS A 96 8.07 16.21 4.25
N SER A 97 7.09 15.34 4.45
CA SER A 97 5.68 15.76 4.39
C SER A 97 5.27 16.22 5.79
N PRO A 98 4.91 17.50 6.02
CA PRO A 98 4.31 17.87 7.28
C PRO A 98 2.88 17.30 7.33
N VAL A 99 2.67 16.39 8.29
CA VAL A 99 1.35 15.95 8.83
C VAL A 99 0.61 15.01 7.84
N VAL A 100 -0.07 13.90 8.21
CA VAL A 100 -1.06 13.71 9.27
C VAL A 100 -1.17 12.21 9.64
N VAL A 101 -0.68 11.81 10.82
CA VAL A 101 -1.04 10.51 11.40
C VAL A 101 -2.44 10.60 12.03
N SER A 102 -2.86 11.80 12.44
CA SER A 102 -4.13 12.04 13.14
C SER A 102 -5.40 12.00 12.27
N GLU A 103 -5.36 12.33 10.98
CA GLU A 103 -6.55 12.25 10.10
C GLU A 103 -6.84 10.80 9.72
N VAL A 104 -5.81 9.99 9.43
CA VAL A 104 -5.99 8.57 9.09
C VAL A 104 -6.41 7.75 10.31
N GLU A 105 -5.84 8.03 11.49
CA GLU A 105 -6.31 7.41 12.75
C GLU A 105 -7.75 7.80 13.06
N GLN A 106 -8.13 9.07 12.85
CA GLN A 106 -9.50 9.53 13.07
C GLN A 106 -10.48 8.87 12.09
N ASP A 107 -10.12 8.77 10.80
CA ASP A 107 -10.95 8.10 9.78
C ASP A 107 -11.09 6.60 10.06
N ILE A 108 -10.02 5.92 10.48
CA ILE A 108 -10.08 4.50 10.86
C ILE A 108 -10.91 4.31 12.14
N MET A 109 -10.76 5.19 13.15
CA MET A 109 -11.57 5.12 14.36
C MET A 109 -13.04 5.49 14.11
N ASP A 110 -13.32 6.39 13.17
CA ASP A 110 -14.68 6.76 12.78
C ASP A 110 -15.37 5.62 12.01
N LEU A 111 -14.62 4.84 11.23
CA LEU A 111 -15.10 3.60 10.59
C LEU A 111 -15.30 2.44 11.57
N LEU A 112 -14.69 2.49 12.76
CA LEU A 112 -14.81 1.48 13.82
C LEU A 112 -15.83 1.83 14.90
N LYS A 113 -16.50 3.00 14.82
CA LYS A 113 -17.60 3.35 15.72
C LYS A 113 -18.86 2.56 15.33
N PRO A 114 -19.45 1.77 16.24
CA PRO A 114 -20.76 1.16 15.96
C PRO A 114 -21.83 2.24 15.80
N SER A 115 -22.77 2.01 14.88
CA SER A 115 -23.88 2.91 14.52
C SER A 115 -24.80 3.28 15.68
#